data_AF-X1U6A4-F1
#
_entry.id   AF-X1U6A4-F1
#
_cell.length_a   1.000
_cell.length_b   1.000
_cell.length_c   1.000
_cell.angle_alpha   90.00
_cell.angle_beta   90.00
_cell.angle_gamma   90.00
#
_symmetry.space_group_name_H-M   'P 1'
#
loop_
_entity.id
_entity.type
_entity.pdbx_description
1 polymer ?
#
loop_
_entity_poly.entity_id
_entity_poly.type
_entity_poly.pdbx_seq_one_letter_code
_entity_poly.pdbx_strand_id
1 'polypeptide(L)'
;MNEMVEIFFGAMIVGFSGALVPGPMLTLVISSVAEKGFWTSFFIVVGHAILEMLVIAAFFLGLLRYLEIPLIAKIIGIFGGMFLIYLGVVIFISVFRKRFIIDFKSIIKKRTMNTRSTGI
;
A
#
# COMPACT_ATOMS: atom_id res chain seq x y z
N MET A 1 0.21 27.69 -21.57
CA MET A 1 1.36 26.93 -21.02
C MET A 1 1.19 26.64 -19.53
N ASN A 2 0.57 27.52 -18.74
CA ASN A 2 0.35 27.30 -17.30
C ASN A 2 -0.66 26.19 -17.01
N GLU A 3 -1.74 26.06 -17.79
CA GLU A 3 -2.81 25.07 -17.54
C GLU A 3 -2.31 23.62 -17.53
N MET A 4 -1.40 23.25 -18.44
CA MET A 4 -0.84 21.88 -18.48
C MET A 4 0.03 21.58 -17.27
N VAL A 5 0.77 22.59 -16.79
CA VAL A 5 1.61 22.48 -15.60
C VAL A 5 0.72 22.37 -14.35
N GLU A 6 -0.36 23.14 -14.27
CA GLU A 6 -1.33 23.09 -13.17
C GLU A 6 -2.04 21.73 -13.09
N ILE A 7 -2.50 21.18 -14.22
CA ILE A 7 -3.13 19.85 -14.24
C ILE A 7 -2.11 18.77 -13.89
N PHE A 8 -0.87 18.87 -14.37
CA PHE A 8 0.19 17.91 -14.02
C PHE A 8 0.48 17.90 -12.52
N PHE A 9 0.76 19.05 -11.91
CA PHE A 9 1.04 19.13 -10.47
C PHE A 9 -0.20 18.81 -9.64
N GLY A 10 -1.39 19.23 -10.08
CA GLY A 10 -2.66 18.89 -9.43
C GLY A 10 -2.88 17.38 -9.40
N ALA A 11 -2.80 16.71 -10.55
CA ALA A 11 -2.95 15.25 -10.64
C ALA A 11 -1.85 14.50 -9.87
N MET A 12 -0.60 14.98 -9.93
CA MET A 12 0.51 14.40 -9.17
C MET A 12 0.25 14.48 -7.67
N ILE A 13 -0.15 15.65 -7.14
CA ILE A 13 -0.42 15.84 -5.71
C ILE A 13 -1.60 14.99 -5.25
N VAL A 14 -2.69 14.96 -6.03
CA VAL A 14 -3.87 14.15 -5.71
C VAL A 14 -3.53 12.66 -5.67
N GLY A 15 -2.84 12.14 -6.70
CA GLY A 15 -2.43 10.74 -6.75
C GLY A 15 -1.41 10.39 -5.66
N PHE A 16 -0.43 11.27 -5.44
CA PHE A 16 0.61 11.08 -4.42
C PHE A 16 0.04 11.10 -3.01
N SER A 17 -0.91 11.99 -2.71
CA SER A 17 -1.63 12.02 -1.44
C SER A 17 -2.32 10.69 -1.18
N GLY A 18 -3.04 10.15 -2.16
CA GLY A 18 -3.71 8.85 -2.06
C GLY A 18 -2.74 7.70 -1.77
N ALA A 19 -1.58 7.67 -2.46
CA ALA A 19 -0.58 6.63 -2.28
C ALA A 19 0.20 6.74 -0.95
N LEU A 20 0.39 7.95 -0.42
CA LEU A 20 1.11 8.20 0.84
C LEU A 20 0.26 8.00 2.10
N VAL A 21 -1.08 7.97 1.99
CA VAL A 21 -1.94 7.79 3.16
C VAL A 21 -1.51 6.53 3.93
N PRO A 22 -1.16 6.63 5.22
CA PRO A 22 -0.73 5.48 6.01
C PRO A 22 -1.90 4.51 6.15
N GLY A 23 -1.90 3.49 5.30
CA GLY A 23 -2.93 2.48 5.21
C GLY A 23 -2.38 1.06 5.11
N PRO A 24 -3.26 0.05 5.14
CA PRO A 24 -2.88 -1.36 5.15
C PRO A 24 -1.96 -1.74 3.98
N MET A 25 -2.23 -1.23 2.77
CA MET A 25 -1.45 -1.55 1.57
C MET A 25 -0.04 -0.94 1.62
N LEU A 26 0.09 0.32 2.04
CA LEU A 26 1.39 0.96 2.23
C LEU A 26 2.23 0.24 3.30
N THR A 27 1.63 -0.12 4.44
CA THR A 27 2.31 -0.89 5.48
C THR A 27 2.79 -2.24 4.96
N LEU A 28 1.95 -2.97 4.21
CA LEU A 28 2.32 -4.25 3.59
C LEU A 28 3.46 -4.09 2.58
N VAL A 29 3.45 -3.04 1.77
CA VAL A 29 4.51 -2.73 0.80
C VAL A 29 5.84 -2.47 1.52
N ILE A 30 5.84 -1.65 2.58
CA ILE A 30 7.05 -1.33 3.36
C ILE A 30 7.61 -2.59 4.03
N SER A 31 6.77 -3.38 4.70
CA SER A 31 7.20 -4.63 5.33
C SER A 31 7.72 -5.64 4.31
N SER A 32 7.08 -5.74 3.15
CA SER A 32 7.49 -6.66 2.08
C SER A 32 8.81 -6.27 1.43
N VAL A 33 9.06 -4.96 1.21
CA VAL A 33 10.37 -4.48 0.74
C VAL A 33 11.45 -4.81 1.76
N ALA A 34 11.19 -4.57 3.05
CA ALA A 34 12.16 -4.81 4.11
C ALA A 34 12.53 -6.30 4.26
N GLU A 35 11.58 -7.21 4.06
CA GLU A 35 11.79 -8.65 4.23
C GLU A 35 12.25 -9.37 2.95
N LYS A 36 11.68 -9.03 1.79
CA LYS A 36 11.78 -9.80 0.54
C LYS A 36 12.34 -9.01 -0.64
N GLY A 37 12.73 -7.75 -0.42
CA GLY A 37 13.32 -6.88 -1.45
C GLY A 37 12.30 -6.18 -2.36
N PHE A 38 12.80 -5.25 -3.17
CA PHE A 38 12.01 -4.31 -3.99
C PHE A 38 11.01 -4.98 -4.94
N TRP A 39 11.41 -6.07 -5.61
CA TRP A 39 10.59 -6.75 -6.61
C TRP A 39 9.27 -7.27 -6.05
N THR A 40 9.27 -7.75 -4.81
CA THR A 40 8.05 -8.27 -4.16
C THR A 40 6.97 -7.20 -4.10
N SER A 41 7.33 -5.98 -3.73
CA SER A 41 6.36 -4.89 -3.60
C SER A 41 5.91 -4.34 -4.95
N PHE A 42 6.76 -4.36 -5.97
CA PHE A 42 6.34 -3.99 -7.33
C PHE A 42 5.19 -4.88 -7.82
N PHE A 43 5.28 -6.20 -7.64
CA PHE A 43 4.21 -7.12 -8.01
C PHE A 43 2.91 -6.90 -7.20
N ILE A 44 3.01 -6.52 -5.93
CA ILE A 44 1.84 -6.17 -5.09
C ILE A 44 1.10 -4.97 -5.68
N VAL A 45 1.82 -3.90 -6.03
CA VAL A 45 1.21 -2.68 -6.61
C VAL A 45 0.59 -2.96 -7.97
N VAL A 46 1.28 -3.72 -8.84
CA VAL A 46 0.74 -4.08 -10.16
C VAL A 46 -0.55 -4.89 -10.04
N GLY A 47 -0.60 -5.88 -9.14
CA GLY A 47 -1.81 -6.65 -8.88
C GLY A 47 -2.97 -5.77 -8.39
N HIS A 48 -2.68 -4.79 -7.53
CA HIS A 48 -3.68 -3.83 -7.07
C HIS A 48 -4.20 -2.94 -8.21
N ALA A 49 -3.30 -2.39 -9.03
CA ALA A 49 -3.67 -1.55 -10.17
C ALA A 49 -4.56 -2.28 -11.19
N ILE A 50 -4.36 -3.59 -11.39
CA ILE A 50 -5.25 -4.41 -12.25
C ILE A 50 -6.66 -4.50 -11.67
N LEU A 51 -6.79 -4.68 -10.35
CA LEU A 51 -8.11 -4.72 -9.70
C LEU A 51 -8.82 -3.37 -9.81
N GLU A 52 -8.09 -2.26 -9.61
CA GLU A 52 -8.64 -0.92 -9.80
C GLU A 52 -9.09 -0.69 -11.25
N MET A 53 -8.29 -1.12 -12.23
CA MET A 53 -8.65 -1.01 -13.65
C MET A 53 -9.92 -1.79 -13.98
N LEU A 54 -10.11 -2.97 -13.39
CA LEU A 54 -11.34 -3.75 -13.55
C LEU A 54 -12.56 -3.03 -12.95
N VAL A 55 -12.41 -2.41 -11.78
CA VAL A 55 -13.47 -1.61 -11.15
C VAL A 55 -13.82 -0.39 -12.01
N ILE A 56 -12.83 0.34 -12.51
CA ILE A 56 -13.02 1.49 -13.40
C ILE A 56 -13.72 1.06 -14.69
N ALA A 57 -13.31 -0.07 -15.27
CA ALA A 57 -13.98 -0.64 -16.45
C ALA A 57 -15.44 -0.99 -16.16
N ALA A 58 -15.73 -1.59 -15.00
CA ALA A 58 -17.11 -1.88 -14.58
C ALA A 58 -17.95 -0.62 -14.40
N PHE A 59 -17.38 0.45 -13.83
CA PHE A 59 -18.03 1.76 -13.74
C PHE A 59 -18.34 2.31 -15.14
N PHE A 60 -17.38 2.25 -16.07
CA PHE A 60 -17.58 2.68 -17.46
C PHE A 60 -18.70 1.90 -18.18
N LEU A 61 -18.87 0.61 -17.88
CA LEU A 61 -19.94 -0.23 -18.44
C LEU A 61 -21.35 0.06 -17.86
N GLY A 62 -21.46 1.04 -16.95
CA GLY A 62 -22.75 1.51 -16.45
C GLY A 62 -23.07 1.09 -15.02
N LEU A 63 -22.12 0.51 -14.28
CA LEU A 63 -22.28 0.18 -12.85
C LEU A 63 -22.57 1.43 -12.00
N LEU A 64 -22.17 2.62 -12.47
CA LEU A 64 -22.50 3.92 -11.87
C LEU A 64 -24.01 4.13 -11.67
N ARG A 65 -24.86 3.68 -12.60
CA ARG A 65 -26.33 3.81 -12.49
C ARG A 65 -26.92 3.09 -11.28
N TYR A 66 -26.29 1.98 -10.88
CA TYR A 66 -26.70 1.25 -9.69
C TYR A 66 -26.22 1.93 -8.41
N LEU A 67 -25.10 2.66 -8.48
CA LEU A 67 -24.55 3.39 -7.34
C LEU A 67 -25.34 4.68 -7.03
N GLU A 68 -26.09 5.21 -7.99
CA GLU A 68 -27.03 6.32 -7.80
C GLU A 68 -28.22 5.94 -6.91
N ILE A 69 -28.51 4.65 -6.75
CA ILE A 69 -29.56 4.16 -5.87
C ILE A 69 -29.09 4.33 -4.42
N PRO A 70 -29.75 5.17 -3.60
CA PRO A 70 -29.26 5.53 -2.27
C PRO A 70 -29.17 4.32 -1.32
N LEU A 71 -30.03 3.32 -1.52
CA LEU A 71 -29.99 2.07 -0.76
C LEU A 71 -28.70 1.28 -1.02
N ILE A 72 -28.28 1.17 -2.28
CA ILE A 72 -27.10 0.40 -2.71
C ILE A 72 -25.82 1.10 -2.23
N ALA A 73 -25.73 2.41 -2.44
CA ALA A 73 -24.61 3.21 -1.93
C ALA A 73 -24.48 3.12 -0.41
N LYS A 74 -25.60 3.14 0.33
CA LYS A 74 -25.60 3.01 1.79
C LYS A 74 -25.12 1.63 2.25
N ILE A 75 -25.56 0.56 1.59
CA ILE A 75 -25.09 -0.81 1.89
C ILE A 75 -23.59 -0.91 1.67
N ILE A 76 -23.09 -0.50 0.50
CA ILE A 76 -21.66 -0.53 0.16
C ILE A 76 -20.85 0.32 1.16
N GLY A 77 -21.35 1.50 1.52
CA GLY A 77 -20.72 2.38 2.50
C GLY A 77 -20.63 1.76 3.90
N ILE A 78 -21.68 1.09 4.37
CA ILE A 78 -21.68 0.41 5.68
C ILE A 78 -20.69 -0.77 5.67
N PHE A 79 -20.74 -1.63 4.64
CA PHE A 79 -19.83 -2.76 4.52
C PHE A 79 -18.37 -2.31 4.39
N GLY A 80 -18.11 -1.31 3.56
CA GLY A 80 -16.77 -0.72 3.39
C GLY A 80 -16.27 -0.06 4.67
N GLY A 81 -17.11 0.70 5.36
CA GLY A 81 -16.77 1.32 6.65
C GLY A 81 -16.48 0.29 7.74
N MET A 82 -17.28 -0.77 7.84
CA MET A 82 -17.04 -1.86 8.79
C MET A 82 -15.72 -2.58 8.48
N PHE A 83 -15.41 -2.80 7.20
CA PHE A 83 -14.14 -3.40 6.78
C PHE A 83 -12.94 -2.49 7.09
N LEU A 84 -13.06 -1.18 6.93
CA LEU A 84 -12.02 -0.21 7.32
C LEU A 84 -11.74 -0.24 8.83
N ILE A 85 -12.78 -0.30 9.66
CA ILE A 85 -12.63 -0.44 11.12
C ILE A 85 -11.92 -1.76 11.45
N TYR A 86 -12.33 -2.87 10.82
CA TYR A 86 -11.70 -4.16 11.01
C TYR A 86 -10.20 -4.13 10.69
N LEU A 87 -9.81 -3.58 9.53
CA LEU A 87 -8.41 -3.43 9.15
C LEU A 87 -7.64 -2.53 10.11
N GLY A 88 -8.23 -1.43 10.57
CA GLY A 88 -7.63 -0.54 11.57
C GLY A 88 -7.34 -1.27 12.88
N VAL A 89 -8.28 -2.05 13.39
CA VAL A 89 -8.11 -2.86 14.61
C VAL A 89 -7.02 -3.91 14.43
N VAL A 90 -6.97 -4.60 13.29
CA VAL A 90 -5.93 -5.60 12.98
C VAL A 90 -4.53 -4.98 13.02
N ILE A 91 -4.36 -3.81 12.40
CA ILE A 91 -3.07 -3.09 12.42
C ILE A 91 -2.72 -2.64 13.85
N PHE A 92 -3.68 -2.04 14.56
CA PHE A 92 -3.48 -1.55 15.93
C PHE A 92 -3.02 -2.68 16.87
N ILE A 93 -3.68 -3.83 16.81
CA ILE A 93 -3.29 -5.01 17.61
C ILE A 93 -1.93 -5.55 17.18
N SER A 94 -1.61 -5.56 15.89
CA SER A 94 -0.34 -6.05 15.35
C SER A 94 0.86 -5.24 15.87
N VAL A 95 0.73 -3.91 15.89
CA VAL A 95 1.75 -3.01 16.43
C VAL A 95 1.98 -3.26 17.92
N PHE A 96 0.91 -3.40 18.71
CA PHE A 96 1.04 -3.65 20.15
C PHE A 96 1.62 -5.04 20.50
N ARG A 97 1.48 -6.03 19.62
CA ARG A 97 1.87 -7.43 19.91
C ARG A 97 3.32 -7.76 19.53
N LYS A 98 3.98 -7.02 18.64
CA LYS A 98 5.38 -7.31 18.23
C LYS A 98 6.38 -6.27 18.78
N ARG A 99 7.09 -6.66 19.85
CA ARG A 99 8.40 -6.09 20.18
C ARG A 99 9.34 -6.35 19.00
N PHE A 100 9.61 -5.34 18.18
CA PHE A 100 10.67 -5.42 17.17
C PHE A 100 12.04 -5.31 17.87
N ILE A 101 12.51 -6.44 18.40
CA ILE A 101 13.92 -6.60 18.76
C ILE A 101 14.65 -6.83 17.43
N ILE A 102 15.06 -5.74 16.80
CA ILE A 102 15.96 -5.79 15.64
C ILE A 102 17.32 -6.20 16.19
N ASP A 103 17.65 -7.49 16.10
CA ASP A 103 18.98 -7.99 16.45
C ASP A 103 19.98 -7.62 15.36
N PHE A 104 20.44 -6.37 15.43
CA PHE A 104 21.46 -5.76 14.57
C PHE A 104 22.83 -6.46 14.70
N LYS A 105 23.00 -7.37 15.66
CA LYS A 105 24.25 -8.07 15.94
C LYS A 105 24.59 -9.11 14.86
N SER A 106 23.59 -9.67 14.18
CA SER A 106 23.79 -10.70 13.14
C SER A 106 24.39 -10.16 11.84
N ILE A 107 24.03 -8.94 11.45
CA ILE A 107 24.48 -8.29 10.20
C ILE A 107 25.95 -7.84 10.33
N ILE A 108 26.36 -7.34 11.50
CA ILE A 108 27.75 -6.89 11.73
C ILE A 108 28.72 -8.08 11.76
N LYS A 109 28.35 -9.22 12.37
CA LYS A 109 29.22 -10.41 12.48
C LYS A 109 29.52 -11.05 11.11
N LYS A 110 28.60 -10.98 10.15
CA LYS A 110 28.82 -11.50 8.79
C LYS A 110 29.82 -10.65 7.99
N ARG A 111 29.88 -9.34 8.26
CA ARG A 111 30.78 -8.40 7.55
C ARG A 111 32.23 -8.52 8.00
N THR A 112 32.48 -8.79 9.27
CA THR A 112 33.85 -8.91 9.82
C THR A 112 34.55 -10.23 9.48
N MET A 113 33.81 -11.30 9.18
CA MET A 113 34.41 -12.57 8.73
C MET A 113 34.87 -12.52 7.27
N ASN A 114 34.16 -11.79 6.39
CA ASN A 114 34.53 -11.73 4.98
C ASN A 114 35.80 -10.91 4.74
N THR A 115 36.04 -9.85 5.52
CA THR A 115 37.22 -8.99 5.35
C THR A 115 38.51 -9.59 5.92
N ARG A 116 38.42 -10.64 6.74
CA ARG A 116 39.60 -11.38 7.23
C ARG A 116 40.07 -12.45 6.26
N SER A 117 39.29 -12.81 5.24
CA SER A 117 39.64 -13.88 4.29
C SER A 117 40.22 -13.40 2.96
N THR A 118 40.24 -12.08 2.70
CA THR A 118 40.82 -11.49 1.48
C THR A 118 42.09 -10.68 1.74
N GLY A 119 42.75 -10.91 2.87
CA GLY A 119 44.10 -10.43 3.13
C GLY A 119 45.13 -11.46 2.68
N ILE A 120 45.39 -11.52 1.37
CA ILE A 120 46.64 -12.02 0.79
C ILE A 120 47.06 -10.99 -0.26
#